data_AF-A0A2V9W347-F1
#
_entry.id   AF-A0A2V9W347-F1
#
_cell.length_a   1.000
_cell.length_b   1.000
_cell.length_c   1.000
_cell.angle_alpha   90.00
_cell.angle_beta   90.00
_cell.angle_gamma   90.00
#
_symmetry.space_group_name_H-M   'P 1'
#
loop_
_entity.id
_entity.type
_entity.pdbx_description
1 polymer ?
#
loop_
_entity_poly.entity_id
_entity_poly.type
_entity_poly.pdbx_seq_one_letter_code
_entity_poly.pdbx_strand_id
1 'polypeptide(L)'
;MKAKLAAVFLFLILSAKVAIGQNQNPPFYPFGRYPAERTYKGKPVTPKLITPTQSRFRTVLRNGEGKGPNFAGHYTVVEWGCGSNCVSFAVVDAVNGKVFDTDMPPVNDEYPCGLLYKLESRLFVVAKSSSVNGDCKAHLYIWDGSRFKPVNDSTPVHQTMIFTAADGTFQFSHPSDFQVCTQGKIEPCIQSYIPVCEQDALVCVIYAAKQFEDTSFGGVSFQVREIVRKGETMTADVCVTPYPRKDPGGISDWPEFLVSAEHPQEMISGILFLHGVNGGVAMSHSISVDLYRSFHKQRCFELSVSLTQTNPNVSEPPMKTLTRAQQKELDQSMSQMLHSFRFSK
;
A
#
# COMPACT_ATOMS: atom_id res chain seq x y z
N MET A 1 63.68 57.99 9.95
CA MET A 1 63.11 56.63 9.92
C MET A 1 62.01 56.52 10.97
N LYS A 2 60.74 56.53 10.56
CA LYS A 2 59.59 56.14 11.38
C LYS A 2 58.65 55.36 10.47
N ALA A 3 58.64 54.04 10.60
CA ALA A 3 57.85 53.14 9.79
C ALA A 3 56.37 53.27 10.14
N LYS A 4 55.54 53.56 9.14
CA LYS A 4 54.10 53.28 9.13
C LYS A 4 53.92 52.09 8.21
N LEU A 5 53.23 51.03 8.65
CA LEU A 5 52.56 50.05 7.78
C LEU A 5 51.59 49.27 8.69
N ALA A 6 50.32 49.69 8.73
CA ALA A 6 49.21 49.16 7.91
C ALA A 6 48.66 47.86 8.53
N ALA A 7 47.56 48.02 9.28
CA ALA A 7 46.76 46.91 9.81
C ALA A 7 46.07 46.17 8.66
N VAL A 8 46.39 44.89 8.50
CA VAL A 8 45.73 43.99 7.56
C VAL A 8 44.45 43.48 8.23
N PHE A 9 43.30 44.00 7.81
CA PHE A 9 42.00 43.45 8.17
C PHE A 9 41.79 42.14 7.39
N LEU A 10 41.96 41.01 8.09
CA LEU A 10 41.67 39.68 7.58
C LEU A 10 40.15 39.49 7.55
N PHE A 11 39.52 39.73 6.39
CA PHE A 11 38.10 39.41 6.16
C PHE A 11 37.95 37.87 6.11
N LEU A 12 37.59 37.27 7.24
CA LEU A 12 37.12 35.89 7.32
C LEU A 12 35.74 35.80 6.64
N ILE A 13 35.73 35.45 5.35
CA ILE A 13 34.50 35.12 4.63
C ILE A 13 34.01 33.77 5.16
N LEU A 14 33.10 33.82 6.13
CA LEU A 14 32.36 32.66 6.61
C LEU A 14 31.46 32.18 5.46
N SER A 15 31.95 31.25 4.66
CA SER A 15 31.17 30.61 3.61
C SER A 15 30.15 29.68 4.26
N ALA A 16 28.94 30.19 4.52
CA ALA A 16 27.79 29.37 4.84
C ALA A 16 27.58 28.40 3.67
N LYS A 17 27.95 27.13 3.88
CA LYS A 17 27.55 26.05 2.97
C LYS A 17 26.04 25.91 3.11
N VAL A 18 25.30 26.61 2.26
CA VAL A 18 23.91 26.26 1.98
C VAL A 18 23.96 24.91 1.27
N ALA A 19 23.79 23.84 2.04
CA ALA A 19 23.45 22.55 1.48
C ALA A 19 22.02 22.71 0.92
N ILE A 20 21.93 22.98 -0.38
CA ILE A 20 20.69 22.75 -1.13
C ILE A 20 20.52 21.23 -1.17
N GLY A 21 20.04 20.65 -0.09
CA GLY A 21 19.55 19.28 -0.08
C GLY A 21 18.31 19.25 -0.94
N GLN A 22 18.43 18.80 -2.19
CA GLN A 22 17.27 18.41 -2.96
C GLN A 22 16.63 17.22 -2.24
N ASN A 23 15.57 17.52 -1.49
CA ASN A 23 14.75 16.54 -0.82
C ASN A 23 13.84 15.88 -1.88
N GLN A 24 14.45 15.10 -2.78
CA GLN A 24 13.73 14.24 -3.71
C GLN A 24 13.55 12.90 -3.00
N ASN A 25 12.43 12.75 -2.28
CA ASN A 25 11.99 11.42 -1.85
C ASN A 25 11.88 10.56 -3.12
N PRO A 26 12.52 9.37 -3.18
CA PRO A 26 12.44 8.52 -4.36
C PRO A 26 10.97 8.18 -4.63
N PRO A 27 10.54 8.14 -5.90
CA PRO A 27 9.16 7.79 -6.25
C PRO A 27 8.75 6.48 -5.58
N PHE A 28 7.63 6.50 -4.86
CA PHE A 28 7.07 5.30 -4.22
C PHE A 28 6.37 4.43 -5.26
N TYR A 29 6.88 3.22 -5.50
CA TYR A 29 6.27 2.25 -6.42
C TYR A 29 5.45 1.20 -5.67
N PRO A 30 4.26 0.82 -6.19
CA PRO A 30 3.30 -0.04 -5.48
C PRO A 30 3.67 -1.53 -5.53
N PHE A 31 4.91 -1.91 -5.20
CA PHE A 31 5.37 -3.30 -5.23
C PHE A 31 4.46 -4.26 -4.44
N GLY A 32 3.88 -3.79 -3.32
CA GLY A 32 2.96 -4.57 -2.49
C GLY A 32 1.63 -4.93 -3.15
N ARG A 33 1.19 -4.20 -4.20
CA ARG A 33 -0.03 -4.55 -4.97
C ARG A 33 0.16 -5.79 -5.83
N TYR A 34 1.41 -6.15 -6.12
CA TYR A 34 1.76 -7.24 -7.04
C TYR A 34 2.63 -8.29 -6.35
N PRO A 35 2.13 -9.00 -5.31
CA PRO A 35 2.95 -9.97 -4.60
C PRO A 35 3.39 -11.11 -5.53
N ALA A 36 4.60 -11.60 -5.27
CA ALA A 36 5.07 -12.89 -5.78
C ALA A 36 4.19 -14.01 -5.21
N GLU A 37 3.92 -15.05 -6.01
CA GLU A 37 3.06 -16.15 -5.57
C GLU A 37 3.72 -16.99 -4.47
N ARG A 38 5.02 -17.27 -4.63
CA ARG A 38 5.82 -18.06 -3.68
C ARG A 38 7.28 -17.64 -3.75
N THR A 39 7.98 -17.70 -2.62
CA THR A 39 9.42 -17.44 -2.56
C THR A 39 10.19 -18.76 -2.60
N TYR A 40 11.09 -18.91 -3.57
CA TYR A 40 11.92 -20.11 -3.69
C TYR A 40 13.11 -20.05 -2.74
N LYS A 41 13.28 -21.12 -1.94
CA LYS A 41 14.36 -21.26 -0.94
C LYS A 41 15.38 -22.34 -1.29
N GLY A 42 15.24 -22.98 -2.45
CA GLY A 42 16.14 -24.04 -2.90
C GLY A 42 17.41 -23.48 -3.55
N LYS A 43 18.35 -24.38 -3.87
CA LYS A 43 19.52 -24.01 -4.69
C LYS A 43 19.05 -23.66 -6.11
N PRO A 44 19.41 -22.49 -6.66
CA PRO A 44 19.11 -22.15 -8.03
C PRO A 44 19.68 -23.18 -9.03
N VAL A 45 18.89 -23.47 -10.07
CA VAL A 45 19.30 -24.33 -11.19
C VAL A 45 20.09 -23.50 -12.19
N THR A 46 21.25 -24.03 -12.59
CA THR A 46 22.15 -23.36 -13.53
C THR A 46 21.44 -22.95 -14.83
N PRO A 47 21.67 -21.71 -15.33
CA PRO A 47 21.01 -21.22 -16.53
C PRO A 47 21.27 -22.10 -17.76
N LYS A 48 20.19 -22.43 -18.47
CA LYS A 48 20.21 -23.13 -19.77
C LYS A 48 20.46 -22.10 -20.87
N LEU A 49 21.62 -22.19 -21.51
CA LEU A 49 22.06 -21.26 -22.55
C LEU A 49 21.74 -21.86 -23.93
N ILE A 50 20.60 -21.44 -24.49
CA ILE A 50 20.05 -21.95 -25.75
C ILE A 50 20.36 -20.99 -26.91
N THR A 51 20.32 -19.67 -26.67
CA THR A 51 20.53 -18.67 -27.73
C THR A 51 22.00 -18.24 -27.85
N PRO A 52 22.43 -17.70 -29.01
CA PRO A 52 23.76 -17.10 -29.15
C PRO A 52 24.02 -15.97 -28.15
N THR A 53 23.00 -15.16 -27.86
CA THR A 53 23.07 -14.09 -26.85
C THR A 53 23.36 -14.66 -25.46
N GLN A 54 22.63 -15.69 -25.04
CA GLN A 54 22.84 -16.37 -23.76
C GLN A 54 24.25 -16.98 -23.68
N SER A 55 24.75 -17.55 -24.78
CA SER A 55 26.11 -18.10 -24.86
C SER A 55 27.19 -17.02 -24.75
N ARG A 56 26.98 -15.87 -25.40
CA ARG A 56 27.86 -14.71 -25.34
C ARG A 56 27.96 -14.15 -23.92
N PHE A 57 26.84 -14.08 -23.19
CA PHE A 57 26.77 -13.55 -21.83
C PHE A 57 26.76 -14.62 -20.73
N ARG A 58 27.23 -15.84 -21.03
CA ARG A 58 27.20 -17.00 -20.12
C ARG A 58 27.72 -16.72 -18.70
N THR A 59 28.83 -15.98 -18.61
CA THR A 59 29.48 -15.69 -17.32
C THR A 59 28.62 -14.74 -16.49
N VAL A 60 28.03 -13.73 -17.13
CA VAL A 60 27.14 -12.76 -16.47
C VAL A 60 25.89 -13.47 -15.96
N LEU A 61 25.27 -14.31 -16.79
CA LEU A 61 24.07 -15.08 -16.44
C LEU A 61 24.33 -16.04 -15.27
N ARG A 62 25.44 -16.78 -15.30
CA ARG A 62 25.81 -17.70 -14.20
C ARG A 62 26.16 -16.96 -12.91
N ASN A 63 26.88 -15.84 -13.01
CA ASN A 63 27.24 -15.04 -11.83
C ASN A 63 26.01 -14.36 -11.21
N GLY A 64 25.05 -13.93 -12.04
CA GLY A 64 23.78 -13.38 -11.58
C GLY A 64 22.94 -14.44 -10.87
N GLU A 65 22.72 -15.60 -11.50
CA GLU A 65 21.98 -16.71 -10.91
C GLU A 65 22.61 -17.24 -9.61
N GLY A 66 23.95 -17.27 -9.53
CA GLY A 66 24.68 -17.67 -8.32
C GLY A 66 24.42 -16.77 -7.10
N LYS A 67 23.88 -15.56 -7.29
CA LYS A 67 23.44 -14.68 -6.17
C LYS A 67 22.06 -15.05 -5.63
N GLY A 68 21.30 -15.88 -6.35
CA GLY A 68 19.96 -16.29 -5.98
C GLY A 68 18.85 -15.33 -6.43
N PRO A 69 17.58 -15.73 -6.23
CA PRO A 69 16.42 -14.95 -6.65
C PRO A 69 16.39 -13.55 -6.03
N ASN A 70 16.06 -12.57 -6.86
CA ASN A 70 15.89 -11.16 -6.46
C ASN A 70 14.58 -10.56 -7.02
N PHE A 71 13.76 -11.36 -7.71
CA PHE A 71 12.55 -10.90 -8.39
C PHE A 71 11.45 -11.97 -8.40
N ALA A 72 10.20 -11.55 -8.23
CA ALA A 72 9.00 -12.38 -8.44
C ALA A 72 9.06 -13.78 -7.79
N GLY A 73 9.66 -13.84 -6.60
CA GLY A 73 9.71 -14.98 -5.69
C GLY A 73 10.83 -15.97 -5.98
N HIS A 74 11.08 -16.28 -7.26
CA HIS A 74 12.04 -17.31 -7.66
C HIS A 74 12.82 -16.98 -8.93
N TYR A 75 12.71 -15.75 -9.42
CA TYR A 75 13.44 -15.30 -10.58
C TYR A 75 14.65 -14.46 -10.17
N THR A 76 15.67 -14.48 -11.02
CA THR A 76 16.86 -13.63 -10.89
C THR A 76 16.91 -12.70 -12.10
N VAL A 77 16.77 -11.41 -11.86
CA VAL A 77 17.07 -10.37 -12.85
C VAL A 77 18.58 -10.18 -12.88
N VAL A 78 19.15 -10.29 -14.08
CA VAL A 78 20.58 -10.15 -14.34
C VAL A 78 20.78 -9.02 -15.34
N GLU A 79 21.50 -7.98 -14.93
CA GLU A 79 21.74 -6.77 -15.73
C GLU A 79 23.19 -6.69 -16.22
N TRP A 80 23.40 -6.14 -17.41
CA TRP A 80 24.72 -5.80 -17.96
C TRP A 80 24.66 -4.62 -18.93
N GLY A 81 25.80 -3.96 -19.16
CA GLY A 81 25.89 -2.87 -20.13
C GLY A 81 25.95 -3.38 -21.58
N CYS A 82 25.27 -2.67 -22.48
CA CYS A 82 25.30 -2.91 -23.93
C CYS A 82 26.05 -1.82 -24.74
N GLY A 83 26.59 -0.81 -24.07
CA GLY A 83 27.28 0.33 -24.68
C GLY A 83 27.13 1.60 -23.82
N SER A 84 27.46 2.75 -24.40
CA SER A 84 27.26 4.05 -23.73
C SER A 84 25.78 4.32 -23.48
N ASN A 85 25.40 4.55 -22.21
CA ASN A 85 24.03 4.80 -21.77
C ASN A 85 23.01 3.72 -22.19
N CYS A 86 23.43 2.44 -22.19
CA CYS A 86 22.59 1.30 -22.60
C CYS A 86 22.65 0.18 -21.54
N VAL A 87 21.48 -0.32 -21.13
CA VAL A 87 21.33 -1.46 -20.21
C VAL A 87 20.63 -2.61 -20.92
N SER A 88 21.17 -3.82 -20.79
CA SER A 88 20.54 -5.07 -21.17
C SER A 88 20.30 -5.92 -19.94
N PHE A 89 19.25 -6.73 -19.97
CA PHE A 89 18.95 -7.62 -18.86
C PHE A 89 18.26 -8.90 -19.33
N ALA A 90 18.31 -9.91 -18.49
CA ALA A 90 17.56 -11.16 -18.64
C ALA A 90 16.94 -11.57 -17.31
N VAL A 91 15.90 -12.39 -17.37
CA VAL A 91 15.28 -13.03 -16.22
C VAL A 91 15.62 -14.51 -16.24
N VAL A 92 16.18 -15.03 -15.15
CA VAL A 92 16.51 -16.45 -14.99
C VAL A 92 15.54 -17.08 -13.99
N ASP A 93 14.87 -18.15 -14.38
CA ASP A 93 14.05 -18.97 -13.48
C ASP A 93 14.95 -19.88 -12.64
N ALA A 94 15.02 -19.65 -11.33
CA ALA A 94 15.87 -20.43 -10.43
C ALA A 94 15.39 -21.87 -10.22
N VAL A 95 14.15 -22.20 -10.59
CA VAL A 95 13.57 -23.54 -10.41
C VAL A 95 14.00 -24.49 -11.53
N ASN A 96 14.10 -24.00 -12.76
CA ASN A 96 14.35 -24.84 -13.94
C ASN A 96 15.51 -24.38 -14.83
N GLY A 97 16.14 -23.25 -14.51
CA GLY A 97 17.27 -22.66 -15.24
C GLY A 97 16.88 -21.99 -16.56
N LYS A 98 15.60 -21.78 -16.86
CA LYS A 98 15.17 -21.12 -18.10
C LYS A 98 15.58 -19.65 -18.09
N VAL A 99 16.12 -19.18 -19.21
CA VAL A 99 16.50 -17.78 -19.41
C VAL A 99 15.50 -17.10 -20.34
N PHE A 100 15.00 -15.94 -19.91
CA PHE A 100 14.12 -15.06 -20.68
C PHE A 100 14.89 -13.79 -21.02
N ASP A 101 15.19 -13.61 -22.31
CA ASP A 101 15.92 -12.48 -22.88
C ASP A 101 15.25 -11.93 -24.16
N THR A 102 14.00 -12.34 -24.41
CA THR A 102 13.17 -11.90 -25.54
C THR A 102 11.89 -11.23 -25.04
N ASP A 103 11.29 -10.35 -25.84
CA ASP A 103 10.09 -9.58 -25.49
C ASP A 103 10.23 -8.80 -24.16
N MET A 104 11.45 -8.30 -23.93
CA MET A 104 11.79 -7.52 -22.74
C MET A 104 11.23 -6.10 -22.85
N PRO A 105 10.86 -5.47 -21.73
CA PRO A 105 10.51 -4.06 -21.67
C PRO A 105 11.51 -3.19 -22.43
N PRO A 106 11.05 -2.19 -23.21
CA PRO A 106 11.93 -1.26 -23.88
C PRO A 106 12.61 -0.36 -22.83
N VAL A 107 13.91 -0.59 -22.64
CA VAL A 107 14.76 0.16 -21.69
C VAL A 107 15.58 1.25 -22.39
N ASN A 108 16.00 0.99 -23.63
CA ASN A 108 16.98 1.82 -24.36
C ASN A 108 16.34 2.62 -25.51
N ASP A 109 15.02 2.74 -25.55
CA ASP A 109 14.31 3.65 -26.46
C ASP A 109 14.40 5.12 -26.01
N GLU A 110 14.76 5.33 -24.73
CA GLU A 110 15.10 6.62 -24.13
C GLU A 110 16.34 6.44 -23.21
N TYR A 111 16.72 7.47 -22.43
CA TYR A 111 17.85 7.37 -21.50
C TYR A 111 17.45 6.57 -20.25
N PRO A 112 18.07 5.40 -19.98
CA PRO A 112 17.69 4.58 -18.83
C PRO A 112 18.15 5.22 -17.53
N CYS A 113 17.22 5.41 -16.60
CA CYS A 113 17.51 5.84 -15.23
C CYS A 113 17.77 4.66 -14.30
N GLY A 114 17.10 3.53 -14.54
CA GLY A 114 17.28 2.32 -13.75
C GLY A 114 16.14 1.32 -13.88
N LEU A 115 16.42 0.10 -13.44
CA LEU A 115 15.45 -0.98 -13.33
C LEU A 115 15.17 -1.22 -11.86
N LEU A 116 13.89 -1.22 -11.45
CA LEU A 116 13.51 -1.49 -10.06
C LEU A 116 12.60 -2.71 -9.97
N TYR A 117 12.94 -3.61 -9.08
CA TYR A 117 12.26 -4.88 -8.84
C TYR A 117 12.53 -5.35 -7.42
N LYS A 118 11.67 -6.23 -6.90
CA LYS A 118 11.81 -6.82 -5.56
C LYS A 118 11.55 -8.32 -5.61
N LEU A 119 12.18 -9.05 -4.70
CA LEU A 119 11.99 -10.49 -4.56
C LEU A 119 10.52 -10.83 -4.31
N GLU A 120 9.85 -10.08 -3.47
CA GLU A 120 8.47 -10.35 -3.05
C GLU A 120 7.42 -9.80 -4.03
N SER A 121 7.83 -9.26 -5.18
CA SER A 121 6.93 -8.59 -6.12
C SER A 121 7.11 -9.06 -7.56
N ARG A 122 5.99 -9.18 -8.27
CA ARG A 122 5.93 -9.38 -9.74
C ARG A 122 5.97 -8.06 -10.51
N LEU A 123 5.96 -6.92 -9.81
CA LEU A 123 6.10 -5.60 -10.43
C LEU A 123 7.56 -5.36 -10.81
N PHE A 124 7.74 -4.93 -12.05
CA PHE A 124 9.02 -4.52 -12.62
C PHE A 124 8.87 -3.10 -13.16
N VAL A 125 9.76 -2.21 -12.76
CA VAL A 125 9.71 -0.79 -13.13
C VAL A 125 10.90 -0.47 -14.01
N VAL A 126 10.63 0.10 -15.19
CA VAL A 126 11.62 0.70 -16.05
C VAL A 126 11.54 2.21 -15.88
N ALA A 127 12.53 2.81 -15.24
CA ALA A 127 12.65 4.26 -15.13
C ALA A 127 13.53 4.78 -16.27
N LYS A 128 13.02 5.72 -17.06
CA LYS A 128 13.74 6.32 -18.20
C LYS A 128 13.40 7.80 -18.38
N SER A 129 14.25 8.54 -19.08
CA SER A 129 14.08 9.96 -19.33
C SER A 129 14.33 10.32 -20.79
N SER A 130 13.63 11.34 -21.28
CA SER A 130 13.79 11.85 -22.65
C SER A 130 15.10 12.62 -22.87
N SER A 131 15.85 12.92 -21.80
CA SER A 131 17.18 13.54 -21.88
C SER A 131 18.11 13.00 -20.80
N VAL A 132 19.43 13.13 -21.01
CA VAL A 132 20.48 12.59 -20.12
C VAL A 132 20.33 13.04 -18.66
N ASN A 133 19.84 14.27 -18.45
CA ASN A 133 19.66 14.87 -17.11
C ASN A 133 18.18 15.22 -16.83
N GLY A 134 17.24 14.58 -17.54
CA GLY A 134 15.82 14.86 -17.38
C GLY A 134 15.20 14.10 -16.22
N ASP A 135 13.95 14.44 -15.92
CA ASP A 135 13.16 13.71 -14.93
C ASP A 135 12.88 12.28 -15.41
N CYS A 136 13.03 11.31 -14.50
CA CYS A 136 12.80 9.91 -14.80
C CYS A 136 11.32 9.58 -14.68
N LYS A 137 10.75 9.07 -15.78
CA LYS A 137 9.39 8.54 -15.85
C LYS A 137 9.42 7.03 -15.68
N ALA A 138 8.49 6.52 -14.88
CA ALA A 138 8.38 5.10 -14.59
C ALA A 138 7.38 4.43 -15.53
N HIS A 139 7.79 3.34 -16.13
CA HIS A 139 6.95 2.44 -16.92
C HIS A 139 6.84 1.12 -16.18
N LEU A 140 5.62 0.73 -15.83
CA LEU A 140 5.34 -0.40 -14.96
C LEU A 140 4.99 -1.63 -15.79
N TYR A 141 5.54 -2.77 -15.39
CA TYR A 141 5.30 -4.06 -16.02
C TYR A 141 5.02 -5.12 -14.96
N ILE A 142 4.07 -6.02 -15.23
CA ILE A 142 3.80 -7.18 -14.40
C ILE A 142 4.40 -8.41 -15.06
N TRP A 143 5.22 -9.14 -14.32
CA TRP A 143 5.70 -10.44 -14.73
C TRP A 143 4.63 -11.52 -14.48
N ASP A 144 4.31 -12.29 -15.52
CA ASP A 144 3.35 -13.40 -15.46
C ASP A 144 4.00 -14.79 -15.40
N GLY A 145 5.33 -14.84 -15.25
CA GLY A 145 6.12 -16.07 -15.29
C GLY A 145 6.71 -16.40 -16.66
N SER A 146 6.32 -15.66 -17.71
CA SER A 146 6.82 -15.88 -19.06
C SER A 146 7.14 -14.60 -19.82
N ARG A 147 6.39 -13.53 -19.57
CA ARG A 147 6.54 -12.23 -20.25
C ARG A 147 6.18 -11.08 -19.34
N PHE A 148 6.62 -9.90 -19.74
CA PHE A 148 6.23 -8.64 -19.12
C PHE A 148 4.95 -8.11 -19.77
N LYS A 149 3.92 -7.86 -18.97
CA LYS A 149 2.70 -7.18 -19.41
C LYS A 149 2.78 -5.72 -18.98
N PRO A 150 2.70 -4.75 -19.90
CA PRO A 150 2.64 -3.35 -19.51
C PRO A 150 1.41 -3.13 -18.64
N VAL A 151 1.59 -2.37 -17.57
CA VAL A 151 0.46 -1.79 -16.85
C VAL A 151 0.01 -0.60 -17.69
N ASN A 152 -1.00 -0.83 -18.54
CA ASN A 152 -1.61 0.26 -19.28
C ASN A 152 -2.24 1.21 -18.28
N ASP A 153 -1.80 2.45 -18.32
CA ASP A 153 -2.14 3.53 -17.42
C ASP A 153 -3.64 3.88 -17.56
N SER A 154 -4.47 3.13 -16.83
CA SER A 154 -5.85 3.49 -16.49
C SER A 154 -6.24 3.03 -15.08
N THR A 155 -5.36 2.31 -14.37
CA THR A 155 -5.49 2.12 -12.93
C THR A 155 -4.65 3.21 -12.27
N PRO A 156 -5.24 4.26 -11.68
CA PRO A 156 -4.46 5.33 -11.11
C PRO A 156 -3.50 4.73 -10.07
N VAL A 157 -2.21 5.02 -10.21
CA VAL A 157 -1.30 4.98 -9.06
C VAL A 157 -1.77 6.11 -8.16
N HIS A 158 -2.80 5.86 -7.36
CA HIS A 158 -3.32 6.85 -6.45
C HIS A 158 -2.17 7.36 -5.60
N GLN A 159 -1.87 8.65 -5.73
CA GLN A 159 -0.81 9.28 -4.98
C GLN A 159 -1.07 9.01 -3.51
N THR A 160 -0.13 8.40 -2.81
CA THR A 160 -0.34 8.05 -1.40
C THR A 160 -0.15 9.30 -0.56
N MET A 161 -1.17 9.66 0.21
CA MET A 161 -1.16 10.75 1.17
C MET A 161 -1.03 10.19 2.59
N ILE A 162 -0.47 10.97 3.50
CA ILE A 162 -0.43 10.62 4.93
C ILE A 162 -1.47 11.47 5.64
N PHE A 163 -2.43 10.80 6.26
CA PHE A 163 -3.30 11.42 7.25
C PHE A 163 -2.58 11.44 8.60
N THR A 164 -2.63 12.57 9.29
CA THR A 164 -2.17 12.71 10.69
C THR A 164 -3.32 13.26 11.51
N ALA A 165 -3.61 12.63 12.65
CA ALA A 165 -4.65 13.08 13.56
C ALA A 165 -4.39 14.52 14.02
N ALA A 166 -5.45 15.28 14.28
CA ALA A 166 -5.34 16.70 14.67
C ALA A 166 -4.55 16.88 15.99
N ASP A 167 -4.65 15.92 16.90
CA ASP A 167 -3.89 15.87 18.16
C ASP A 167 -2.49 15.21 17.99
N GLY A 168 -2.13 14.83 16.76
CA GLY A 168 -0.88 14.17 16.42
C GLY A 168 -0.77 12.72 16.90
N THR A 169 -1.82 12.12 17.46
CA THR A 169 -1.70 10.83 18.17
C THR A 169 -1.51 9.62 17.27
N PHE A 170 -1.97 9.68 16.04
CA PHE A 170 -1.78 8.62 15.05
C PHE A 170 -1.65 9.18 13.64
N GLN A 171 -1.17 8.33 12.75
CA GLN A 171 -1.11 8.58 11.33
C GLN A 171 -1.30 7.28 10.54
N PHE A 172 -1.80 7.40 9.32
CA PHE A 172 -1.91 6.29 8.36
C PHE A 172 -1.78 6.83 6.94
N SER A 173 -1.48 5.95 6.00
CA SER A 173 -1.38 6.28 4.58
C SER A 173 -2.68 5.94 3.88
N HIS A 174 -3.13 6.78 2.95
CA HIS A 174 -4.32 6.51 2.14
C HIS A 174 -4.15 7.01 0.69
N PRO A 175 -4.92 6.47 -0.26
CA PRO A 175 -4.98 6.99 -1.62
C PRO A 175 -5.52 8.44 -1.66
N SER A 176 -4.89 9.32 -2.46
CA SER A 176 -5.21 10.76 -2.53
C SER A 176 -6.61 11.09 -3.06
N ASP A 177 -7.19 10.17 -3.83
CA ASP A 177 -8.50 10.29 -4.44
C ASP A 177 -9.62 9.77 -3.55
N PHE A 178 -9.28 9.13 -2.42
CA PHE A 178 -10.27 8.71 -1.45
C PHE A 178 -10.71 9.93 -0.65
N GLN A 179 -12.02 10.01 -0.40
CA GLN A 179 -12.57 11.13 0.35
C GLN A 179 -12.31 10.92 1.83
N VAL A 180 -11.71 11.93 2.48
CA VAL A 180 -11.43 11.93 3.91
C VAL A 180 -12.39 12.86 4.61
N CYS A 181 -13.09 12.36 5.62
CA CYS A 181 -13.90 13.16 6.54
C CYS A 181 -13.37 13.02 7.96
N THR A 182 -13.41 14.11 8.72
CA THR A 182 -12.88 14.18 10.08
C THR A 182 -13.97 14.53 11.08
N GLN A 183 -13.65 14.35 12.37
CA GLN A 183 -14.57 14.64 13.47
C GLN A 183 -15.26 16.01 13.33
N GLY A 184 -16.60 16.00 13.47
CA GLY A 184 -17.44 17.20 13.31
C GLY A 184 -17.69 17.63 11.86
N LYS A 185 -17.20 16.88 10.87
CA LYS A 185 -17.43 17.07 9.43
C LYS A 185 -17.56 15.70 8.73
N ILE A 186 -18.29 14.76 9.32
CA ILE A 186 -18.43 13.38 8.83
C ILE A 186 -19.51 13.26 7.75
N GLU A 187 -20.49 14.16 7.75
CA GLU A 187 -21.66 14.15 6.87
C GLU A 187 -21.33 13.93 5.39
N PRO A 188 -20.27 14.54 4.80
CA PRO A 188 -19.92 14.30 3.40
C PRO A 188 -19.54 12.86 3.08
N CYS A 189 -19.16 12.05 4.07
CA CYS A 189 -18.80 10.63 3.90
C CYS A 189 -19.98 9.67 4.14
N ILE A 190 -21.14 10.19 4.55
CA ILE A 190 -22.35 9.39 4.72
C ILE A 190 -23.09 9.35 3.38
N GLN A 191 -22.57 8.52 2.48
CA GLN A 191 -23.02 8.44 1.09
C GLN A 191 -23.90 7.21 0.80
N SER A 192 -23.91 6.23 1.70
CA SER A 192 -24.63 4.96 1.58
C SER A 192 -25.87 4.92 2.46
N TYR A 193 -26.84 4.07 2.11
CA TYR A 193 -28.09 3.90 2.88
C TYR A 193 -27.82 3.43 4.32
N ILE A 194 -27.03 2.35 4.46
CA ILE A 194 -26.40 2.00 5.74
C ILE A 194 -25.07 2.77 5.79
N PRO A 195 -24.84 3.69 6.72
CA PRO A 195 -23.59 4.45 6.77
C PRO A 195 -22.38 3.55 6.97
N VAL A 196 -21.32 3.76 6.19
CA VAL A 196 -20.01 3.12 6.40
C VAL A 196 -19.11 3.89 7.38
N CYS A 197 -19.55 5.07 7.81
CA CYS A 197 -18.85 5.92 8.77
C CYS A 197 -19.80 6.28 9.92
N GLU A 198 -19.31 6.15 11.15
CA GLU A 198 -20.01 6.64 12.34
C GLU A 198 -19.78 8.13 12.58
N GLN A 199 -20.79 8.81 13.13
CA GLN A 199 -20.75 10.26 13.41
C GLN A 199 -19.65 10.67 14.40
N ASP A 200 -19.29 9.77 15.31
CA ASP A 200 -18.26 9.98 16.32
C ASP A 200 -16.84 9.58 15.85
N ALA A 201 -16.65 9.32 14.55
CA ALA A 201 -15.33 9.06 13.98
C ALA A 201 -14.37 10.21 14.27
N LEU A 202 -13.13 9.86 14.64
CA LEU A 202 -12.02 10.81 14.57
C LEU A 202 -11.70 11.14 13.11
N VAL A 203 -11.74 10.10 12.26
CA VAL A 203 -11.56 10.18 10.81
C VAL A 203 -12.21 8.98 10.14
N CYS A 204 -12.80 9.21 8.96
CA CYS A 204 -13.30 8.18 8.07
C CYS A 204 -12.80 8.46 6.65
N VAL A 205 -12.20 7.46 6.01
CA VAL A 205 -11.74 7.53 4.62
C VAL A 205 -12.60 6.60 3.80
N ILE A 206 -13.28 7.14 2.79
CA ILE A 206 -14.21 6.38 1.97
C ILE A 206 -13.72 6.29 0.52
N TYR A 207 -13.98 5.14 -0.08
CA TYR A 207 -13.94 5.01 -1.53
C TYR A 207 -15.35 5.27 -2.07
N ALA A 208 -15.52 6.38 -2.79
CA ALA A 208 -16.82 6.81 -3.27
C ALA A 208 -17.41 5.81 -4.29
N ALA A 209 -18.67 5.43 -4.08
CA ALA A 209 -19.41 4.48 -4.93
C ALA A 209 -19.59 4.93 -6.39
N LYS A 210 -19.34 6.21 -6.68
CA LYS A 210 -19.43 6.78 -8.03
C LYS A 210 -18.52 6.10 -9.05
N GLN A 211 -17.45 5.43 -8.61
CA GLN A 211 -16.59 4.65 -9.51
C GLN A 211 -17.15 3.27 -9.89
N PHE A 212 -18.24 2.85 -9.25
CA PHE A 212 -18.96 1.60 -9.52
C PHE A 212 -20.44 1.83 -9.82
N GLU A 213 -20.73 2.90 -10.56
CA GLU A 213 -22.07 3.16 -11.11
C GLU A 213 -22.63 1.88 -11.77
N ASP A 214 -23.92 1.64 -11.56
CA ASP A 214 -24.68 0.43 -11.96
C ASP A 214 -24.33 -0.89 -11.24
N THR A 215 -23.53 -0.85 -10.16
CA THR A 215 -23.25 -2.04 -9.34
C THR A 215 -23.98 -2.03 -7.99
N SER A 216 -24.10 -3.20 -7.38
CA SER A 216 -24.64 -3.42 -6.04
C SER A 216 -23.78 -2.86 -4.90
N PHE A 217 -22.66 -2.19 -5.21
CA PHE A 217 -21.75 -1.64 -4.23
C PHE A 217 -22.33 -0.36 -3.60
N GLY A 218 -22.44 -0.34 -2.27
CA GLY A 218 -22.91 0.83 -1.51
C GLY A 218 -21.78 1.77 -1.10
N GLY A 219 -20.63 1.23 -0.74
CA GLY A 219 -19.48 1.98 -0.27
C GLY A 219 -18.54 1.12 0.57
N VAL A 220 -17.27 1.51 0.64
CA VAL A 220 -16.30 0.92 1.57
C VAL A 220 -15.55 2.04 2.29
N SER A 221 -15.23 1.83 3.56
CA SER A 221 -14.49 2.79 4.38
C SER A 221 -13.39 2.14 5.20
N PHE A 222 -12.40 2.96 5.54
CA PHE A 222 -11.50 2.75 6.67
C PHE A 222 -11.72 3.88 7.68
N GLN A 223 -11.96 3.54 8.94
CA GLN A 223 -12.32 4.49 9.99
C GLN A 223 -11.47 4.30 11.24
N VAL A 224 -11.23 5.40 11.96
CA VAL A 224 -10.65 5.40 13.31
C VAL A 224 -11.61 6.09 14.29
N ARG A 225 -11.93 5.40 15.38
CA ARG A 225 -12.76 5.90 16.48
C ARG A 225 -12.01 5.80 17.80
N GLU A 226 -12.38 6.67 18.73
CA GLU A 226 -12.04 6.50 20.14
C GLU A 226 -13.28 5.99 20.87
N ILE A 227 -13.18 4.79 21.43
CA ILE A 227 -14.27 4.20 22.19
C ILE A 227 -14.24 4.75 23.60
N VAL A 228 -15.35 5.36 24.01
CA VAL A 228 -15.57 5.88 25.35
C VAL A 228 -16.77 5.18 25.98
N ARG A 229 -16.66 4.81 27.26
CA ARG A 229 -17.77 4.22 28.01
C ARG A 229 -18.20 5.16 29.11
N LYS A 230 -19.47 5.59 29.05
CA LYS A 230 -20.03 6.51 30.05
C LYS A 230 -20.10 5.82 31.42
N GLY A 231 -19.49 6.42 32.42
CA GLY A 231 -19.53 5.91 33.80
C GLY A 231 -18.55 4.76 34.09
N GLU A 232 -17.61 4.47 33.21
CA GLU A 232 -16.57 3.45 33.41
C GLU A 232 -15.20 4.02 33.04
N THR A 233 -14.20 3.77 33.90
CA THR A 233 -12.80 4.13 33.60
C THR A 233 -12.29 3.21 32.50
N MET A 234 -11.74 3.79 31.42
CA MET A 234 -11.22 3.00 30.32
C MET A 234 -9.92 2.28 30.72
N THR A 235 -9.94 0.96 30.67
CA THR A 235 -8.77 0.08 30.85
C THR A 235 -8.54 -0.75 29.60
N ALA A 236 -7.40 -1.45 29.52
CA ALA A 236 -7.12 -2.36 28.42
C ALA A 236 -8.19 -3.46 28.29
N ASP A 237 -8.57 -4.08 29.42
CA ASP A 237 -9.60 -5.11 29.46
C ASP A 237 -10.96 -4.57 29.01
N VAL A 238 -11.36 -3.40 29.51
CA VAL A 238 -12.62 -2.74 29.13
C VAL A 238 -12.64 -2.43 27.63
N CYS A 239 -11.51 -1.97 27.08
CA CYS A 239 -11.38 -1.63 25.66
C CYS A 239 -11.62 -2.83 24.75
N VAL A 240 -10.97 -3.95 25.04
CA VAL A 240 -11.00 -5.15 24.17
C VAL A 240 -12.15 -6.10 24.53
N THR A 241 -12.97 -5.79 25.53
CA THR A 241 -14.13 -6.62 25.87
C THR A 241 -15.32 -6.30 24.96
N PRO A 242 -15.87 -7.28 24.24
CA PRO A 242 -16.92 -7.07 23.22
C PRO A 242 -18.32 -6.76 23.77
N TYR A 243 -18.54 -6.76 25.10
CA TYR A 243 -19.86 -6.55 25.71
C TYR A 243 -20.04 -5.11 26.24
N PRO A 244 -21.17 -4.43 26.01
CA PRO A 244 -21.63 -3.40 26.93
C PRO A 244 -22.22 -4.08 28.18
N ARG A 245 -22.13 -3.43 29.35
CA ARG A 245 -22.75 -3.92 30.59
C ARG A 245 -24.24 -4.21 30.38
N LYS A 246 -24.76 -5.24 31.07
CA LYS A 246 -26.19 -5.35 31.35
C LYS A 246 -26.62 -4.17 32.22
N ASP A 247 -27.30 -3.18 31.64
CA ASP A 247 -28.04 -2.22 32.45
C ASP A 247 -29.20 -2.95 33.14
N PRO A 248 -29.57 -2.58 34.38
CA PRO A 248 -30.75 -3.12 35.06
C PRO A 248 -32.02 -2.52 34.42
N GLY A 249 -32.38 -3.01 33.23
CA GLY A 249 -33.60 -2.62 32.51
C GLY A 249 -33.58 -2.73 30.99
N GLY A 250 -32.44 -3.01 30.34
CA GLY A 250 -32.33 -3.05 28.89
C GLY A 250 -31.55 -4.25 28.38
N ILE A 251 -32.04 -4.88 27.33
CA ILE A 251 -31.35 -5.96 26.62
C ILE A 251 -30.07 -5.41 25.97
N SER A 252 -28.96 -6.11 26.17
CA SER A 252 -28.00 -6.42 25.09
C SER A 252 -27.73 -7.93 25.21
N ASP A 253 -28.50 -8.72 24.47
CA ASP A 253 -28.33 -10.18 24.41
C ASP A 253 -27.15 -10.58 23.50
N TRP A 254 -26.47 -9.60 22.91
CA TRP A 254 -25.41 -9.77 21.94
C TRP A 254 -24.25 -8.81 22.21
N PRO A 255 -23.00 -9.23 21.96
CA PRO A 255 -21.86 -8.34 22.04
C PRO A 255 -21.94 -7.26 20.96
N GLU A 256 -21.31 -6.12 21.23
CA GLU A 256 -21.14 -5.00 20.28
C GLU A 256 -20.45 -5.47 18.99
N PHE A 257 -19.59 -6.48 19.12
CA PHE A 257 -18.96 -7.20 18.01
C PHE A 257 -18.58 -8.62 18.42
N LEU A 258 -18.41 -9.52 17.45
CA LEU A 258 -17.94 -10.89 17.70
C LEU A 258 -16.44 -10.96 17.48
N VAL A 259 -15.69 -11.59 18.38
CA VAL A 259 -14.26 -11.84 18.15
C VAL A 259 -14.12 -12.77 16.94
N SER A 260 -13.24 -12.42 15.99
CA SER A 260 -13.02 -13.22 14.78
C SER A 260 -12.54 -14.62 15.15
N ALA A 261 -13.24 -15.65 14.67
CA ALA A 261 -12.87 -17.05 14.93
C ALA A 261 -11.63 -17.48 14.13
N GLU A 262 -11.41 -16.88 12.96
CA GLU A 262 -10.29 -17.21 12.07
C GLU A 262 -9.01 -16.49 12.50
N HIS A 263 -9.13 -15.20 12.78
CA HIS A 263 -8.02 -14.31 13.11
C HIS A 263 -8.40 -13.43 14.30
N PRO A 264 -8.44 -13.95 15.54
CA PRO A 264 -8.93 -13.20 16.72
C PRO A 264 -8.03 -12.01 17.09
N GLN A 265 -6.80 -11.97 16.57
CA GLN A 265 -5.84 -10.92 16.82
C GLN A 265 -5.07 -10.60 15.54
N GLU A 266 -4.74 -9.33 15.35
CA GLU A 266 -4.02 -8.84 14.18
C GLU A 266 -2.84 -7.95 14.62
N MET A 267 -1.71 -8.09 13.94
CA MET A 267 -0.52 -7.28 14.20
C MET A 267 -0.45 -6.13 13.19
N ILE A 268 -0.79 -4.92 13.64
CA ILE A 268 -0.83 -3.72 12.79
C ILE A 268 0.32 -2.80 13.19
N SER A 269 1.30 -2.63 12.30
CA SER A 269 2.51 -1.82 12.54
C SER A 269 3.22 -2.12 13.87
N GLY A 270 3.27 -3.38 14.29
CA GLY A 270 3.91 -3.81 15.53
C GLY A 270 3.06 -3.67 16.80
N ILE A 271 1.77 -3.36 16.65
CA ILE A 271 0.82 -3.24 17.75
C ILE A 271 -0.20 -4.38 17.60
N LEU A 272 -0.48 -5.05 18.71
CA LEU A 272 -1.49 -6.09 18.76
C LEU A 272 -2.88 -5.45 18.88
N PHE A 273 -3.77 -5.82 17.97
CA PHE A 273 -5.19 -5.48 18.00
C PHE A 273 -6.01 -6.74 18.22
N LEU A 274 -7.05 -6.64 19.05
CA LEU A 274 -8.12 -7.63 19.05
C LEU A 274 -8.95 -7.42 17.79
N HIS A 275 -9.11 -8.45 16.99
CA HIS A 275 -9.88 -8.41 15.76
C HIS A 275 -11.29 -8.97 16.00
N GLY A 276 -12.27 -8.15 15.70
CA GLY A 276 -13.67 -8.45 15.77
C GLY A 276 -14.36 -8.27 14.43
N VAL A 277 -15.53 -8.87 14.31
CA VAL A 277 -16.43 -8.73 13.17
C VAL A 277 -17.80 -8.28 13.65
N ASN A 278 -18.44 -7.46 12.85
CA ASN A 278 -19.83 -7.03 13.03
C ASN A 278 -20.52 -6.98 11.66
N GLY A 279 -21.84 -6.96 11.66
CA GLY A 279 -22.61 -6.88 10.43
C GLY A 279 -24.07 -6.58 10.70
N GLY A 280 -24.76 -6.19 9.63
CA GLY A 280 -26.16 -5.82 9.71
C GLY A 280 -26.84 -5.92 8.37
N VAL A 281 -28.17 -6.03 8.41
CA VAL A 281 -29.03 -6.00 7.22
C VAL A 281 -30.21 -5.09 7.50
N ALA A 282 -30.57 -4.24 6.54
CA ALA A 282 -31.73 -3.36 6.64
C ALA A 282 -32.20 -2.95 5.25
N MET A 283 -33.52 -3.03 4.99
CA MET A 283 -34.15 -2.55 3.75
C MET A 283 -33.42 -2.98 2.47
N SER A 284 -33.09 -4.27 2.35
CA SER A 284 -32.34 -4.82 1.21
C SER A 284 -30.89 -4.36 1.05
N HIS A 285 -30.34 -3.70 2.07
CA HIS A 285 -28.91 -3.40 2.18
C HIS A 285 -28.28 -4.28 3.25
N SER A 286 -26.97 -4.49 3.12
CA SER A 286 -26.15 -5.19 4.09
C SER A 286 -24.88 -4.40 4.37
N ILE A 287 -24.35 -4.59 5.57
CA ILE A 287 -23.04 -4.09 5.99
C ILE A 287 -22.25 -5.23 6.61
N SER A 288 -20.97 -5.31 6.27
CA SER A 288 -19.96 -6.12 6.94
C SER A 288 -18.89 -5.19 7.50
N VAL A 289 -18.44 -5.46 8.72
CA VAL A 289 -17.44 -4.65 9.41
C VAL A 289 -16.40 -5.57 10.01
N ASP A 290 -15.14 -5.38 9.61
CA ASP A 290 -13.98 -5.85 10.37
C ASP A 290 -13.53 -4.71 11.28
N LEU A 291 -13.33 -4.98 12.57
CA LEU A 291 -12.88 -3.97 13.53
C LEU A 291 -11.73 -4.47 14.38
N TYR A 292 -10.90 -3.54 14.80
CA TYR A 292 -9.62 -3.80 15.45
C TYR A 292 -9.52 -2.87 16.66
N ARG A 293 -9.59 -3.44 17.87
CA ARG A 293 -9.48 -2.67 19.12
C ARG A 293 -8.09 -2.82 19.75
N SER A 294 -7.50 -1.70 20.14
CA SER A 294 -6.27 -1.69 20.94
C SER A 294 -6.28 -0.53 21.93
N PHE A 295 -5.71 -0.78 23.10
CA PHE A 295 -5.58 0.20 24.17
C PHE A 295 -4.20 0.87 24.11
N HIS A 296 -4.20 2.20 24.00
CA HIS A 296 -2.96 2.97 23.86
C HIS A 296 -3.03 4.27 24.68
N LYS A 297 -2.03 4.53 25.52
CA LYS A 297 -1.92 5.76 26.35
C LYS A 297 -3.25 6.12 27.06
N GLN A 298 -3.88 5.13 27.71
CA GLN A 298 -5.16 5.27 28.44
C GLN A 298 -6.42 5.52 27.58
N ARG A 299 -6.32 5.37 26.27
CA ARG A 299 -7.42 5.53 25.31
C ARG A 299 -7.69 4.22 24.60
N CYS A 300 -8.96 3.96 24.28
CA CYS A 300 -9.35 2.81 23.49
C CYS A 300 -9.56 3.24 22.04
N PHE A 301 -8.76 2.71 21.13
CA PHE A 301 -8.89 2.99 19.71
C PHE A 301 -9.52 1.79 19.00
N GLU A 302 -10.49 2.08 18.15
CA GLU A 302 -11.10 1.14 17.23
C GLU A 302 -10.78 1.57 15.81
N LEU A 303 -10.12 0.70 15.06
CA LEU A 303 -10.02 0.82 13.61
C LEU A 303 -11.12 -0.05 13.02
N SER A 304 -11.76 0.38 11.94
CA SER A 304 -12.72 -0.47 11.24
C SER A 304 -12.58 -0.37 9.72
N VAL A 305 -12.87 -1.48 9.06
CA VAL A 305 -13.07 -1.57 7.62
C VAL A 305 -14.52 -2.00 7.40
N SER A 306 -15.31 -1.12 6.81
CA SER A 306 -16.74 -1.35 6.62
C SER A 306 -17.05 -1.43 5.13
N LEU A 307 -17.85 -2.40 4.71
CA LEU A 307 -18.33 -2.55 3.34
C LEU A 307 -19.85 -2.65 3.35
N THR A 308 -20.50 -1.88 2.48
CA THR A 308 -21.96 -1.95 2.28
C THR A 308 -22.30 -2.39 0.87
N GLN A 309 -23.38 -3.15 0.77
CA GLN A 309 -23.92 -3.65 -0.49
C GLN A 309 -25.44 -3.56 -0.50
N THR A 310 -25.99 -3.32 -1.68
CA THR A 310 -27.42 -3.36 -1.98
C THR A 310 -27.75 -4.68 -2.64
N ASN A 311 -28.89 -5.29 -2.34
CA ASN A 311 -29.34 -6.50 -3.04
C ASN A 311 -29.50 -6.19 -4.55
N PRO A 312 -28.77 -6.86 -5.46
CA PRO A 312 -28.80 -6.53 -6.89
C PRO A 312 -30.19 -6.64 -7.53
N ASN A 313 -31.08 -7.45 -6.97
CA ASN A 313 -32.40 -7.76 -7.54
C ASN A 313 -33.49 -6.72 -7.19
N VAL A 314 -33.15 -5.65 -6.47
CA VAL A 314 -34.12 -4.60 -6.11
C VAL A 314 -34.27 -3.51 -7.17
N SER A 315 -33.46 -3.55 -8.23
CA SER A 315 -33.55 -2.65 -9.38
C SER A 315 -33.96 -3.40 -10.65
N GLU A 316 -34.58 -2.68 -11.60
CA GLU A 316 -34.85 -3.16 -12.96
C GLU A 316 -34.17 -2.24 -13.98
N PRO A 317 -33.18 -2.74 -14.77
CA PRO A 317 -32.59 -4.08 -14.70
C PRO A 317 -31.81 -4.33 -13.39
N PRO A 318 -31.55 -5.59 -13.01
CA PRO A 318 -30.75 -5.92 -11.82
C PRO A 318 -29.37 -5.27 -11.87
N MET A 319 -28.90 -4.78 -10.72
CA MET A 319 -27.56 -4.20 -10.61
C MET A 319 -26.49 -5.25 -10.90
N LYS A 320 -25.34 -4.83 -11.40
CA LYS A 320 -24.17 -5.72 -11.52
C LYS A 320 -23.57 -5.98 -10.15
N THR A 321 -22.97 -7.14 -9.93
CA THR A 321 -22.12 -7.36 -8.75
C THR A 321 -20.69 -6.93 -9.05
N LEU A 322 -19.92 -6.61 -8.01
CA LEU A 322 -18.49 -6.34 -8.16
C LEU A 322 -17.79 -7.55 -8.77
N THR A 323 -16.92 -7.31 -9.76
CA THR A 323 -16.03 -8.35 -10.28
C THR A 323 -15.01 -8.74 -9.21
N ARG A 324 -14.44 -9.95 -9.31
CA ARG A 324 -13.36 -10.39 -8.41
C ARG A 324 -12.15 -9.45 -8.41
N ALA A 325 -11.86 -8.82 -9.55
CA ALA A 325 -10.76 -7.87 -9.66
C ALA A 325 -11.04 -6.59 -8.88
N GLN A 326 -12.25 -6.05 -9.02
CA GLN A 326 -12.70 -4.85 -8.28
C GLN A 326 -12.76 -5.11 -6.78
N GLN A 327 -13.33 -6.25 -6.34
CA GLN A 327 -13.36 -6.61 -4.93
C GLN A 327 -11.94 -6.69 -4.36
N LYS A 328 -11.03 -7.38 -5.07
CA LYS A 328 -9.63 -7.51 -4.65
C LYS A 328 -8.92 -6.16 -4.56
N GLU A 329 -9.21 -5.21 -5.45
CA GLU A 329 -8.64 -3.87 -5.41
C GLU A 329 -9.10 -3.09 -4.17
N LEU A 330 -10.39 -3.18 -3.83
CA LEU A 330 -10.94 -2.57 -2.61
C LEU A 330 -10.31 -3.19 -1.37
N ASP A 331 -10.28 -4.52 -1.28
CA ASP A 331 -9.69 -5.24 -0.16
C ASP A 331 -8.22 -4.87 0.04
N GLN A 332 -7.45 -4.78 -1.05
CA GLN A 332 -6.05 -4.35 -1.02
C GLN A 332 -5.90 -2.90 -0.55
N SER A 333 -6.78 -2.00 -0.97
CA SER A 333 -6.73 -0.59 -0.59
C SER A 333 -7.07 -0.39 0.88
N MET A 334 -8.11 -1.07 1.38
CA MET A 334 -8.47 -1.06 2.81
C MET A 334 -7.36 -1.67 3.67
N SER A 335 -6.83 -2.82 3.25
CA SER A 335 -5.72 -3.49 3.93
C SER A 335 -4.47 -2.62 3.99
N GLN A 336 -4.15 -1.87 2.93
CA GLN A 336 -3.03 -0.92 2.94
C GLN A 336 -3.24 0.22 3.95
N MET A 337 -4.44 0.79 4.01
CA MET A 337 -4.75 1.83 5.00
C MET A 337 -4.63 1.29 6.42
N LEU A 338 -5.28 0.15 6.71
CA LEU A 338 -5.24 -0.54 7.99
C LEU A 338 -3.80 -0.82 8.45
N HIS A 339 -3.02 -1.51 7.63
CA HIS A 339 -1.66 -1.93 7.99
C HIS A 339 -0.63 -0.79 7.96
N SER A 340 -1.00 0.39 7.45
CA SER A 340 -0.18 1.60 7.55
C SER A 340 -0.47 2.42 8.82
N PHE A 341 -1.51 2.08 9.56
CA PHE A 341 -1.85 2.75 10.81
C PHE A 341 -0.74 2.58 11.83
N ARG A 342 -0.38 3.67 12.50
CA ARG A 342 0.62 3.70 13.56
C ARG A 342 0.33 4.84 14.53
N PHE A 343 0.50 4.59 15.83
CA PHE A 343 0.54 5.68 16.80
C PHE A 343 1.83 6.47 16.62
N SER A 344 1.73 7.80 16.78
CA SER A 344 2.89 8.67 16.85
C SER A 344 3.62 8.45 18.17
N LYS A 345 4.95 8.59 18.14
CA LYS A 345 5.81 8.42 19.33
C LYS A 345 5.42 9.38 20.45
#